data_AF-A0A453B184-F1
#
_entry.id   AF-A0A453B184-F1
#
_cell.length_a   1.000
_cell.length_b   1.000
_cell.length_c   1.000
_cell.angle_alpha   90.00
_cell.angle_beta   90.00
_cell.angle_gamma   90.00
#
_symmetry.space_group_name_H-M   'P 1'
#
loop_
_entity.id
_entity.type
_entity.pdbx_description
1 polymer ?
#
loop_
_entity_poly.entity_id
_entity_poly.type
_entity_poly.pdbx_seq_one_letter_code
_entity_poly.pdbx_strand_id
1 'polypeptide(L)'
;RIRIGRAPIERTPCAGSVCALEKTLRGYAEKKTDTVVVPTVGYNFDSLGEAYDFYNLYSWEIGFGIRYGKSRLNVERIKCMQEIVCG
;
A
#
# COMPACT_ATOMS: atom_id res chain seq x y z
N ARG A 1 15.37 13.05 -2.60
CA ARG A 1 15.48 13.28 -1.13
C ARG A 1 14.11 13.02 -0.53
N ILE A 2 14.00 12.09 0.43
CA ILE A 2 12.75 11.85 1.16
C ILE A 2 12.43 13.13 1.94
N ARG A 3 11.23 13.68 1.73
CA ARG A 3 10.77 14.85 2.49
C ARG A 3 10.18 14.37 3.81
N ILE A 4 10.74 14.85 4.92
CA ILE A 4 10.25 14.58 6.27
C ILE A 4 9.14 15.61 6.56
N GLY A 5 7.90 15.21 6.31
CA GLY A 5 6.68 15.93 6.70
C GLY A 5 5.83 15.06 7.61
N ARG A 6 4.66 15.55 8.02
CA ARG A 6 3.71 14.72 8.78
C ARG A 6 3.19 13.57 7.90
N ALA A 7 2.90 12.44 8.54
CA ALA A 7 2.21 11.32 7.90
C ALA A 7 0.87 11.80 7.29
N PRO A 8 0.41 11.19 6.18
CA PRO A 8 -0.93 11.45 5.68
C PRO A 8 -1.96 11.10 6.77
N ILE A 9 -3.11 11.78 6.74
CA ILE A 9 -4.25 11.36 7.56
C ILE A 9 -4.67 9.98 7.07
N GLU A 10 -4.57 8.98 7.95
CA GLU A 10 -5.10 7.65 7.68
C GLU A 10 -6.61 7.72 7.59
N ARG A 11 -7.18 6.99 6.63
CA ARG A 11 -8.64 6.89 6.52
C ARG A 11 -9.13 6.14 7.74
N THR A 12 -10.14 6.68 8.42
CA THR A 12 -10.83 5.94 9.47
C THR A 12 -11.47 4.72 8.82
N PRO A 13 -11.10 3.49 9.23
CA PRO A 13 -11.81 2.31 8.77
C PRO A 13 -13.28 2.46 9.17
N CYS A 14 -14.19 2.35 8.20
CA CYS A 14 -15.62 2.28 8.55
C CYS A 14 -15.86 0.96 9.31
N ALA A 15 -16.79 0.95 10.26
CA ALA A 15 -17.16 -0.28 10.94
C ALA A 15 -17.62 -1.32 9.89
N GLY A 16 -16.87 -2.42 9.75
CA GLY A 16 -17.11 -3.47 8.74
C GLY A 16 -16.40 -3.27 7.38
N SER A 17 -15.65 -2.19 7.16
CA SER A 17 -14.82 -2.06 5.96
C SER A 17 -13.57 -2.92 6.07
N VAL A 18 -13.46 -3.90 5.17
CA VAL A 18 -12.27 -4.73 5.00
C VAL A 18 -11.25 -3.96 4.15
N CYS A 19 -10.01 -3.88 4.62
CA CYS A 19 -8.93 -3.18 3.92
C CYS A 19 -8.58 -3.90 2.60
N ALA A 20 -7.86 -3.23 1.69
CA ALA A 20 -7.50 -3.82 0.41
C ALA A 20 -6.61 -5.07 0.58
N LEU A 21 -5.67 -5.03 1.53
CA LEU A 21 -4.82 -6.19 1.83
C LEU A 21 -5.63 -7.38 2.31
N GLU A 22 -6.54 -7.18 3.27
CA GLU A 22 -7.36 -8.25 3.83
C GLU A 22 -8.32 -8.84 2.77
N LYS A 23 -8.89 -8.01 1.88
CA LYS A 23 -9.70 -8.48 0.75
C LYS A 23 -8.93 -9.44 -0.14
N THR A 24 -7.68 -9.10 -0.45
CA THR A 24 -6.83 -9.92 -1.31
C THR A 24 -6.45 -11.24 -0.64
N LEU A 25 -6.06 -11.21 0.64
CA LEU A 25 -5.74 -12.42 1.41
C LEU A 25 -6.93 -13.37 1.54
N ARG A 26 -8.14 -12.83 1.79
CA ARG A 26 -9.36 -13.64 1.82
C ARG A 26 -9.65 -14.26 0.46
N GLY A 27 -9.53 -13.47 -0.62
CA GLY A 27 -9.72 -13.96 -1.98
C GLY A 27 -8.74 -15.07 -2.37
N TYR A 28 -7.48 -14.97 -1.94
CA TYR A 28 -6.48 -16.02 -2.13
C TYR A 28 -6.87 -17.31 -1.40
N ALA A 29 -7.26 -17.22 -0.11
CA ALA A 29 -7.67 -18.37 0.68
C ALA A 29 -8.87 -19.11 0.06
N GLU A 30 -9.81 -18.38 -0.54
CA GLU A 30 -10.99 -18.95 -1.19
C GLU A 30 -10.69 -19.54 -2.57
N LYS A 31 -9.91 -18.84 -3.41
CA LYS A 31 -9.72 -19.20 -4.83
C LYS A 31 -8.51 -20.09 -5.10
N LYS A 32 -7.58 -20.23 -4.15
CA LYS A 32 -6.30 -20.96 -4.31
C LYS A 32 -5.59 -20.60 -5.61
N THR A 33 -5.55 -19.31 -5.94
CA THR A 33 -4.83 -18.81 -7.11
C THR A 33 -3.33 -19.01 -6.94
N ASP A 34 -2.58 -19.07 -8.04
CA ASP A 34 -1.13 -19.25 -7.99
C ASP A 34 -0.43 -18.02 -7.37
N THR A 35 -1.04 -16.85 -7.53
CA THR A 35 -0.54 -15.58 -6.98
C THR A 35 -1.35 -15.08 -5.80
N VAL A 36 -0.67 -14.63 -4.73
CA VAL A 36 -1.30 -14.10 -3.51
C VAL A 36 -1.84 -12.70 -3.77
N VAL A 37 -1.07 -11.86 -4.46
CA VAL A 37 -1.44 -10.47 -4.72
C VAL A 37 -1.20 -10.09 -6.17
N VAL A 38 -2.21 -9.52 -6.82
CA VAL A 38 -2.06 -8.89 -8.14
C VAL A 38 -2.37 -7.39 -8.02
N PRO A 39 -1.34 -6.52 -8.07
CA PRO A 39 -1.57 -5.08 -8.04
C PRO A 39 -2.36 -4.61 -9.27
N THR A 40 -3.39 -3.81 -9.05
CA THR A 40 -4.15 -3.15 -10.12
C THR A 40 -4.34 -1.67 -9.83
N VAL A 41 -4.49 -0.87 -10.89
CA VAL A 41 -4.74 0.56 -10.74
C VAL A 41 -6.15 0.78 -10.18
N GLY A 42 -6.28 1.70 -9.21
CA GLY A 42 -7.56 2.06 -8.60
C GLY A 42 -7.80 1.45 -7.21
N TYR A 43 -6.88 0.64 -6.69
CA TYR A 43 -6.93 0.24 -5.28
C TYR A 43 -6.89 1.45 -4.35
N ASN A 44 -7.70 1.35 -3.30
CA ASN A 44 -7.76 2.31 -2.22
C ASN A 44 -7.26 1.63 -0.95
N PHE A 45 -6.29 2.25 -0.30
CA PHE A 45 -5.73 1.80 0.97
C PHE A 45 -6.13 2.79 2.06
N ASP A 46 -6.29 2.29 3.28
CA ASP A 46 -6.65 3.10 4.45
C ASP A 46 -5.44 3.85 4.99
N SER A 47 -4.23 3.29 4.81
CA SER A 47 -2.98 3.93 5.20
C SER A 47 -1.86 3.70 4.18
N LEU A 48 -0.81 4.52 4.30
CA LEU A 48 0.43 4.30 3.54
C LEU A 48 1.12 2.99 3.97
N GLY A 49 1.00 2.61 5.25
CA GLY A 49 1.55 1.36 5.77
C GLY A 49 0.89 0.15 5.11
N GLU A 50 -0.44 0.14 5.03
CA GLU A 50 -1.19 -0.94 4.36
C GLU A 50 -0.78 -1.07 2.89
N ALA A 51 -0.65 0.05 2.18
CA ALA A 51 -0.17 0.04 0.80
C ALA A 51 1.25 -0.56 0.72
N TYR A 52 2.14 -0.21 1.65
CA TYR A 52 3.49 -0.76 1.69
C TYR A 52 3.48 -2.27 1.93
N ASP A 53 2.71 -2.76 2.90
CA ASP A 53 2.61 -4.19 3.20
C ASP A 53 2.03 -4.99 2.02
N PHE A 54 1.04 -4.43 1.33
CA PHE A 54 0.48 -5.00 0.10
C PHE A 54 1.52 -5.17 -1.00
N TYR A 55 2.27 -4.11 -1.31
CA TYR A 55 3.31 -4.17 -2.34
C TYR A 55 4.52 -4.99 -1.88
N ASN A 56 4.79 -5.06 -0.57
CA ASN A 56 5.85 -5.90 -0.02
C ASN A 56 5.53 -7.38 -0.23
N LEU A 57 4.28 -7.80 0.03
CA LEU A 57 3.82 -9.16 -0.20
C LEU A 57 3.92 -9.54 -1.68
N TYR A 58 3.47 -8.66 -2.58
CA TYR A 58 3.68 -8.84 -4.02
C TYR A 58 5.16 -8.94 -4.40
N SER A 59 6.00 -8.05 -3.87
CA SER A 59 7.43 -8.04 -4.20
C SER A 59 8.15 -9.31 -3.72
N TRP A 60 7.75 -9.85 -2.57
CA TRP A 60 8.25 -11.12 -2.05
C TRP A 60 7.89 -12.27 -2.98
N GLU A 61 6.65 -12.31 -3.47
CA GLU A 61 6.17 -13.35 -4.37
C GLU A 61 6.91 -13.35 -5.72
N ILE A 62 7.20 -12.17 -6.25
CA ILE A 62 7.91 -12.02 -7.54
C ILE A 62 9.44 -12.09 -7.39
N GLY A 63 9.99 -11.87 -6.18
CA GLY A 63 11.42 -11.98 -5.91
C GLY A 63 12.22 -10.69 -6.06
N PHE A 64 11.64 -9.53 -5.70
CA PHE A 64 12.38 -8.26 -5.63
C PHE A 64 12.08 -7.52 -4.32
N GLY A 65 12.91 -6.54 -3.97
CA GLY A 65 12.68 -5.67 -2.81
C GLY A 65 12.01 -4.35 -3.22
N ILE A 66 11.32 -3.71 -2.26
CA ILE A 66 10.75 -2.36 -2.46
C ILE A 66 11.35 -1.36 -1.49
N ARG A 67 11.29 -0.08 -1.85
CA ARG A 67 11.66 1.05 -0.99
C ARG A 67 10.78 2.26 -1.25
N TYR A 68 10.80 3.20 -0.32
CA TYR A 68 10.19 4.51 -0.53
C TYR A 68 11.01 5.36 -1.50
N GLY A 69 10.34 5.84 -2.56
CA GLY A 69 10.88 6.75 -3.55
C GLY A 69 10.68 8.22 -3.18
N LYS A 70 10.38 9.06 -4.18
CA LYS A 70 10.09 10.48 -3.96
C LYS A 70 8.78 10.63 -3.19
N SER A 71 8.67 11.74 -2.46
CA SER A 71 7.45 12.15 -1.78
C SER A 71 7.15 13.62 -2.06
N ARG A 72 5.86 13.99 -2.01
CA ARG A 72 5.41 15.38 -2.08
C ARG A 72 4.63 15.72 -0.81
N LEU A 73 4.79 16.97 -0.39
CA LEU A 73 4.08 17.54 0.75
C LEU A 73 3.13 18.61 0.22
N ASN A 74 1.97 18.77 0.87
CA ASN A 74 1.08 19.91 0.67
C ASN A 74 1.62 21.17 1.39
N VAL A 75 0.87 22.28 1.32
CA VAL A 75 1.23 23.55 1.98
C VAL A 75 1.32 23.43 3.51
N GLU A 76 0.57 22.51 4.11
CA GLU A 76 0.57 22.20 5.55
C GLU A 76 1.70 21.25 5.97
N ARG A 77 2.59 20.89 5.04
CA ARG A 77 3.67 19.91 5.20
C ARG A 77 3.18 18.49 5.53
N ILE A 78 1.97 18.13 5.12
CA ILE A 78 1.42 16.77 5.17
C ILE A 78 1.75 16.06 3.87
N LYS A 79 2.14 14.78 3.95
CA LYS A 79 2.47 13.97 2.78
C LYS A 79 1.21 13.70 1.93
N CYS A 80 1.21 14.19 0.69
CA CYS A 80 0.11 14.00 -0.27
C CYS A 80 0.45 13.03 -1.42
N MET A 81 1.73 12.65 -1.55
CA MET A 81 2.17 11.61 -2.47
C MET A 81 3.38 10.90 -1.88
N GLN A 82 3.41 9.58 -2.06
CA GLN A 82 4.54 8.72 -1.74
C GLN A 82 4.72 7.72 -2.87
N GLU A 83 5.89 7.71 -3.50
CA GLU A 83 6.27 6.63 -4.41
C GLU A 83 6.73 5.41 -3.59
N ILE A 84 6.29 4.23 -4.02
CA ILE A 84 6.88 2.92 -3.68
C ILE A 84 7.53 2.43 -4.96
N VAL A 85 8.82 2.12 -4.91
CA VAL A 85 9.62 1.75 -6.09
C VAL A 85 10.36 0.45 -5.82
N CYS A 86 10.71 -0.27 -6.89
CA CYS A 86 11.63 -1.40 -6.79
C CYS A 86 13.00 -0.92 -6.27
N GLY A 87 13.61 -1.76 -5.43
CA GLY A 87 14.92 -1.56 -4.79
C GLY A 87 16.06 -1.45 -5.79
#